data_AF-A0A6N7ZNW3-F1
#
_entry.id   AF-A0A6N7ZNW3-F1
#
_cell.length_a   1.000
_cell.length_b   1.000
_cell.length_c   1.000
_cell.angle_alpha   90.00
_cell.angle_beta   90.00
_cell.angle_gamma   90.00
#
_symmetry.space_group_name_H-M   'P 1'
#
loop_
_entity.id
_entity.type
_entity.pdbx_description
1 polymer ?
#
loop_
_entity_poly.entity_id
_entity_poly.type
_entity_poly.pdbx_seq_one_letter_code
_entity_poly.pdbx_strand_id
1 'polypeptide(L)'
;KCERSLTLPNRTEYSDPPKRKREKITVRFKSARQAQRFVCGHDQVSILFRQRRFQLSAASYRHARADAVGLWTDYAMEMAA
;
A
#
# COMPACT_ATOMS: atom_id res chain seq x y z
N LYS A 1 11.68 5.08 -11.46
CA LYS A 1 10.95 4.62 -12.66
C LYS A 1 10.84 3.10 -12.60
N CYS A 2 9.64 2.54 -12.48
CA CYS A 2 9.43 1.09 -12.62
C CYS A 2 9.45 0.74 -14.11
N GLU A 3 10.62 0.45 -14.65
CA GLU A 3 10.76 -0.15 -15.98
C GLU A 3 11.01 -1.65 -15.86
N ARG A 4 10.52 -2.34 -16.88
CA ARG A 4 10.26 -3.79 -16.98
C ARG A 4 11.55 -4.59 -17.09
N SER A 5 11.54 -5.79 -16.52
CA SER A 5 12.26 -6.94 -17.09
C SER A 5 11.33 -8.15 -17.10
N LEU A 6 11.09 -8.69 -18.30
CA LEU A 6 10.32 -9.90 -18.52
C LEU A 6 11.23 -11.13 -18.33
N THR A 7 10.73 -12.05 -17.51
CA THR A 7 10.88 -13.52 -17.55
C THR A 7 12.28 -14.16 -17.50
N LEU A 8 12.58 -14.75 -16.34
CA LEU A 8 13.22 -16.07 -16.24
C LEU A 8 12.26 -16.99 -15.50
N PRO A 9 11.86 -18.17 -16.03
CA PRO A 9 11.22 -19.18 -15.22
C PRO A 9 12.29 -20.06 -14.58
N ASN A 10 12.12 -20.33 -13.28
CA ASN A 10 12.68 -21.43 -12.48
C ASN A 10 13.74 -21.04 -11.41
N ARG A 11 13.51 -21.60 -10.22
CA ARG A 11 14.47 -21.94 -9.15
C ARG A 11 15.24 -20.73 -8.61
N THR A 12 14.83 -20.19 -7.47
CA THR A 12 15.14 -20.74 -6.14
C THR A 12 14.38 -19.86 -5.14
N GLU A 13 14.10 -20.39 -3.94
CA GLU A 13 13.45 -19.70 -2.80
C GLU A 13 11.93 -19.93 -2.68
N TYR A 14 11.62 -21.18 -2.36
CA TYR A 14 10.71 -21.43 -1.24
C TYR A 14 11.31 -20.77 0.01
N SER A 15 10.82 -19.58 0.37
CA SER A 15 11.05 -18.93 1.66
C SER A 15 9.78 -18.18 2.03
N ASP A 16 9.00 -18.79 2.91
CA ASP A 16 7.76 -18.30 3.53
C ASP A 16 6.49 -18.26 2.66
N PRO A 17 5.43 -19.01 3.02
CA PRO A 17 4.09 -18.66 2.54
C PRO A 17 3.81 -17.22 2.99
N PRO A 18 3.23 -16.35 2.14
CA PRO A 18 2.72 -15.07 2.60
C PRO A 18 1.63 -15.35 3.64
N LYS A 19 2.00 -15.33 4.93
CA LYS A 19 1.09 -15.61 6.03
C LYS A 19 0.10 -14.44 6.16
N ARG A 20 -0.96 -14.52 5.34
CA ARG A 20 -2.34 -14.13 5.60
C ARG A 20 -2.50 -13.00 6.63
N LYS A 21 -2.49 -11.73 6.21
CA LYS A 21 -3.29 -10.65 6.85
C LYS A 21 -3.69 -9.49 5.92
N ARG A 22 -3.01 -9.27 4.78
CA ARG A 22 -3.26 -8.08 3.94
C ARG A 22 -4.16 -8.31 2.71
N GLU A 23 -4.57 -9.54 2.44
CA GLU A 23 -5.31 -9.89 1.23
C GLU A 23 -6.84 -9.83 1.41
N LYS A 24 -7.35 -9.40 2.57
CA LYS A 24 -8.79 -9.47 2.85
C LYS A 24 -9.59 -8.24 2.43
N ILE A 25 -8.98 -7.27 1.75
CA ILE A 25 -9.67 -6.11 1.17
C ILE A 25 -9.09 -5.83 -0.21
N THR A 26 -9.11 -6.84 -1.09
CA THR A 26 -9.00 -6.58 -2.53
C THR A 26 -10.41 -6.54 -3.08
N VAL A 27 -10.92 -5.32 -3.31
CA VAL A 27 -11.97 -5.15 -4.31
C VAL A 27 -11.45 -5.86 -5.57
N ARG A 28 -12.24 -6.79 -6.13
CA ARG A 28 -11.82 -7.65 -7.25
C ARG A 28 -11.13 -6.81 -8.34
N PHE A 29 -9.81 -6.84 -8.40
CA PHE A 29 -9.05 -6.15 -9.44
C PHE A 29 -9.30 -6.85 -10.77
N LYS A 30 -9.56 -6.08 -11.83
CA LYS A 30 -9.88 -6.62 -13.16
C LYS A 30 -8.67 -7.28 -13.84
N SER A 31 -7.46 -7.03 -13.35
CA SER A 31 -6.23 -7.63 -13.86
C SER A 31 -5.12 -7.69 -12.81
N ALA A 32 -4.18 -8.62 -13.00
CA ALA A 32 -2.97 -8.73 -12.17
C ALA A 32 -2.12 -7.46 -12.22
N ARG A 33 -2.03 -6.78 -13.36
CA ARG A 33 -1.29 -5.51 -13.50
C ARG A 33 -1.90 -4.39 -12.65
N GLN A 34 -3.22 -4.34 -12.54
CA GLN A 34 -3.91 -3.37 -11.70
C GLN A 34 -3.66 -3.65 -10.21
N ALA A 35 -3.72 -4.93 -9.80
CA ALA A 35 -3.34 -5.34 -8.46
C ALA A 35 -1.88 -4.99 -8.15
N GLN A 36 -0.95 -5.24 -9.07
CA GLN A 36 0.46 -4.94 -8.89
C GLN A 36 0.73 -3.44 -8.72
N ARG A 37 0.04 -2.60 -9.50
CA ARG A 37 0.12 -1.13 -9.35
C ARG A 37 -0.44 -0.67 -8.01
N PHE A 38 -1.56 -1.24 -7.59
CA PHE A 38 -2.15 -0.95 -6.29
C PHE A 38 -1.20 -1.35 -5.15
N VAL A 39 -0.64 -2.56 -5.18
CA VAL A 39 0.30 -3.05 -4.17
C VAL A 39 1.57 -2.20 -4.15
N CYS A 40 2.15 -1.89 -5.32
CA CYS A 40 3.36 -1.06 -5.40
C CYS A 40 3.15 0.35 -4.83
N GLY A 41 2.06 1.04 -5.20
CA GLY A 41 1.73 2.35 -4.65
C GLY A 41 1.40 2.28 -3.16
N HIS A 42 0.62 1.26 -2.76
CA HIS A 42 0.23 1.07 -1.37
C HIS A 42 1.41 0.74 -0.45
N ASP A 43 2.42 -0.01 -0.92
CA ASP A 43 3.61 -0.30 -0.13
C ASP A 43 4.50 0.93 0.05
N GLN A 44 4.67 1.75 -0.99
CA GLN A 44 5.38 3.04 -0.87
C GLN A 44 4.72 3.95 0.17
N VAL A 45 3.39 4.08 0.11
CA VAL A 45 2.62 4.89 1.06
C VAL A 45 2.62 4.25 2.46
N SER A 46 2.53 2.92 2.55
CA SER A 46 2.56 2.20 3.83
C SER A 46 3.85 2.45 4.62
N ILE A 47 5.00 2.60 3.95
CA ILE A 47 6.28 2.88 4.61
C ILE A 47 6.20 4.19 5.41
N LEU A 48 5.59 5.24 4.83
CA LEU A 48 5.45 6.54 5.49
C LEU A 48 4.60 6.45 6.77
N PHE A 49 3.52 5.66 6.75
CA PHE A 49 2.64 5.48 7.93
C PHE A 49 3.15 4.45 8.94
N ARG A 50 4.13 3.61 8.57
CA ARG A 50 4.67 2.55 9.44
C ARG A 50 5.79 3.04 10.34
N GLN A 51 6.57 4.03 9.88
CA GLN A 51 7.73 4.56 10.60
C GLN A 51 7.41 5.18 11.97
N ARG A 52 6.20 5.67 12.20
CA ARG A 52 5.82 6.30 13.50
C ARG A 52 4.83 5.47 14.33
N ARG A 53 4.43 4.29 13.83
CA ARG A 53 3.39 3.46 14.48
C ARG A 53 3.79 3.02 15.89
N PHE A 54 5.08 2.73 16.10
CA PHE A 54 5.62 2.24 17.38
C PHE A 54 5.90 3.37 18.39
N GLN A 55 5.92 4.63 17.96
CA GLN A 55 6.12 5.79 18.83
C GLN A 55 4.80 6.40 19.31
N LEU A 56 3.67 5.97 18.76
CA LEU A 56 2.35 6.53 19.02
C LEU A 56 1.44 5.52 19.71
N SER A 57 0.68 6.00 20.70
CA SER A 57 -0.45 5.24 21.22
C SER A 57 -1.43 4.91 20.08
N ALA A 58 -2.22 3.84 20.25
CA ALA A 58 -3.21 3.46 19.24
C ALA A 58 -4.24 4.58 18.98
N ALA A 59 -4.61 5.37 19.99
CA ALA A 59 -5.53 6.50 19.85
C ALA A 59 -4.88 7.65 19.05
N SER A 60 -3.69 8.08 19.43
CA SER A 60 -2.94 9.15 18.74
C SER A 60 -2.69 8.80 17.28
N TYR A 61 -2.37 7.53 16.99
CA TYR A 61 -2.20 7.05 15.62
C TYR A 61 -3.48 7.13 14.79
N ARG A 62 -4.66 6.81 15.37
CA ARG A 62 -5.94 6.92 14.67
C ARG A 62 -6.29 8.38 14.34
N HIS A 63 -6.05 9.30 15.27
CA HIS A 63 -6.27 10.74 15.03
C HIS A 63 -5.36 11.26 13.92
N ALA A 64 -4.04 11.05 14.05
CA ALA A 64 -3.09 11.49 13.02
C ALA A 64 -3.37 10.90 11.62
N ARG A 65 -3.89 9.66 11.56
CA ARG A 65 -4.32 9.05 10.31
C ARG A 65 -5.59 9.72 9.75
N ALA A 66 -6.56 10.02 10.59
CA ALA A 66 -7.80 10.68 10.17
C ALA A 66 -7.50 12.09 9.62
N ASP A 67 -6.63 12.85 10.30
CA ASP A 67 -6.22 14.18 9.87
C ASP A 67 -5.51 14.14 8.51
N ALA A 68 -4.58 13.20 8.33
CA ALA A 68 -3.87 13.01 7.06
C ALA A 68 -4.80 12.62 5.91
N VAL A 69 -5.85 11.84 6.18
CA VAL A 69 -6.88 11.48 5.18
C VAL A 69 -7.74 12.69 4.82
N GLY A 70 -8.08 13.54 5.79
CA GLY A 70 -8.78 14.81 5.55
C GLY A 70 -7.99 15.69 4.59
N LEU A 71 -6.73 15.98 4.91
CA LEU A 71 -5.82 16.76 4.06
C LEU A 71 -5.71 16.18 2.64
N TRP A 72 -5.56 14.86 2.52
CA TRP A 72 -5.50 14.21 1.22
C TRP A 72 -6.77 14.41 0.40
N THR A 73 -7.93 14.38 1.05
CA THR A 73 -9.23 14.55 0.39
C THR A 73 -9.39 15.99 -0.09
N ASP A 74 -8.99 16.96 0.72
CA ASP A 74 -9.01 18.39 0.36
C ASP A 74 -8.13 18.65 -0.87
N TYR A 75 -6.88 18.16 -0.87
CA TYR A 75 -6.00 18.28 -2.04
C TYR A 75 -6.54 17.55 -3.27
N ALA A 76 -7.13 16.36 -3.08
CA ALA A 76 -7.71 15.62 -4.20
C ALA A 76 -8.92 16.34 -4.80
N MET A 77 -9.72 17.04 -3.98
CA MET A 77 -10.80 17.90 -4.46
C MET A 77 -10.26 19.13 -5.20
N GLU A 78 -9.22 19.77 -4.66
CA GLU A 78 -8.56 20.92 -5.32
C GLU A 78 -7.98 20.54 -6.69
N MET A 79 -7.35 19.37 -6.80
CA MET A 79 -6.78 18.88 -8.06
C MET A 79 -7.83 18.40 -9.08
N ALA A 80 -9.08 18.20 -8.67
CA ALA A 80 -10.17 17.73 -9.52
C ALA A 80 -11.11 18.86 -10.00
N ALA A 81 -10.94 20.08 -9.49
CA ALA A 81 -11.62 21.30 -9.92
C ALA A 81 -10.91 21.94 -11.12
#